data_AF-A0A1H0S4P0-F1
#
_entry.id   AF-A0A1H0S4P0-F1
#
_cell.length_a   1.000
_cell.length_b   1.000
_cell.length_c   1.000
_cell.angle_alpha   90.00
_cell.angle_beta   90.00
_cell.angle_gamma   90.00
#
_symmetry.space_group_name_H-M   'P 1'
#
loop_
_entity.id
_entity.type
_entity.pdbx_description
1 polymer ?
#
loop_
_entity_poly.entity_id
_entity_poly.type
_entity_poly.pdbx_seq_one_letter_code
_entity_poly.pdbx_strand_id
1 'polypeptide(L)'
;MSYFTDKQAKDIWKARWRGESVQSLIGRYGQNTFRFYEVWMETRNVGSRLDAYEEFKVEAPHLAVDIDPQPHTPRRRVVQKRDMNDNHETPGQLGFPF
;
A
#
# COMPACT_ATOMS: atom_id res chain seq x y z
N MET A 1 -19.21 -4.04 15.93
CA MET A 1 -17.87 -4.03 15.30
C MET A 1 -16.96 -3.10 16.09
N SER A 2 -15.93 -3.62 16.77
CA SER A 2 -14.93 -2.78 17.44
C SER A 2 -13.92 -2.29 16.42
N TYR A 3 -13.77 -0.97 16.32
CA TYR A 3 -12.74 -0.32 15.52
C TYR A 3 -11.49 -0.11 16.39
N PHE A 4 -10.31 -0.07 15.78
CA PHE A 4 -9.10 0.33 16.49
C PHE A 4 -9.25 1.79 16.93
N THR A 5 -8.98 2.05 18.21
CA THR A 5 -8.93 3.42 18.73
C THR A 5 -7.73 4.16 18.14
N ASP A 6 -7.74 5.49 18.18
CA ASP A 6 -6.63 6.31 17.71
C ASP A 6 -5.29 5.86 18.35
N LYS A 7 -5.31 5.59 19.66
CA LYS A 7 -4.13 5.07 20.38
C LYS A 7 -3.63 3.72 19.85
N GLN A 8 -4.54 2.80 19.49
CA GLN A 8 -4.16 1.53 18.88
C GLN A 8 -3.65 1.71 17.45
N ALA A 9 -4.26 2.62 16.68
CA ALA A 9 -3.81 2.95 15.34
C ALA A 9 -2.37 3.50 15.34
N LYS A 10 -2.05 4.36 16.32
CA LYS A 10 -0.68 4.85 16.53
C LYS A 10 0.30 3.74 16.89
N ASP A 11 -0.09 2.82 17.77
CA ASP A 11 0.77 1.68 18.13
C ASP A 11 1.03 0.76 16.94
N ILE A 12 0.02 0.50 16.11
CA ILE A 12 0.14 -0.29 14.87
C ILE A 12 1.11 0.37 13.87
N TRP A 13 1.10 1.71 13.76
CA TRP A 13 2.08 2.45 12.96
C TRP A 13 3.50 2.32 13.53
N LYS A 14 3.66 2.54 14.85
CA LYS A 14 4.95 2.40 15.54
C LYS A 14 5.51 0.98 15.43
N ALA A 15 4.66 -0.05 15.52
CA ALA A 15 5.06 -1.45 15.35
C ALA A 15 5.59 -1.71 13.94
N ARG A 16 4.90 -1.23 12.90
CA ARG A 16 5.36 -1.35 11.51
C ARG A 16 6.74 -0.71 11.32
N TRP A 17 6.93 0.47 11.88
CA TRP A 17 8.18 1.22 11.84
C TRP A 17 9.34 0.57 12.60
N ARG A 18 9.03 -0.16 13.67
CA ARG A 18 9.98 -1.02 14.39
C ARG A 18 10.34 -2.30 13.64
N GLY A 19 9.68 -2.59 12.51
CA GLY A 19 9.86 -3.84 11.77
C GLY A 19 9.11 -5.03 12.38
N GLU A 20 8.11 -4.79 13.24
CA GLU A 20 7.27 -5.86 13.78
C GLU A 20 6.49 -6.52 12.64
N SER A 21 6.50 -7.86 12.64
CA SER A 21 5.76 -8.65 11.68
C SER A 21 4.25 -8.55 11.94
N VAL A 22 3.47 -8.58 10.86
CA VAL A 22 1.99 -8.63 10.94
C VAL A 22 1.51 -9.78 11.82
N GLN A 23 2.19 -10.92 11.80
CA GLN A 23 1.85 -12.06 12.66
C GLN A 23 2.00 -11.74 14.16
N SER A 24 3.03 -10.97 14.55
CA SER A 24 3.19 -10.49 15.93
C SER A 24 2.05 -9.57 16.32
N LEU A 25 1.62 -8.67 15.44
CA LEU A 25 0.46 -7.80 15.64
C LEU A 25 -0.84 -8.60 15.81
N ILE A 26 -1.06 -9.64 15.00
CA ILE A 26 -2.21 -10.54 15.15
C ILE A 26 -2.17 -11.21 16.52
N GLY A 27 -1.01 -11.72 16.96
CA GLY A 27 -0.86 -12.34 18.28
C GLY A 27 -1.11 -11.38 19.43
N ARG A 28 -0.72 -10.11 19.28
CA ARG A 28 -0.85 -9.08 20.31
C ARG A 28 -2.27 -8.52 20.44
N TYR A 29 -2.95 -8.32 19.32
CA TYR A 29 -4.28 -7.69 19.29
C TYR A 29 -5.43 -8.67 19.05
N GLY A 30 -5.14 -9.89 18.59
CA GLY A 30 -6.15 -10.89 18.22
C GLY A 30 -7.07 -10.44 17.07
N GLN A 31 -6.64 -9.46 16.27
CA GLN A 31 -7.45 -8.86 15.20
C GLN A 31 -7.04 -9.35 13.83
N ASN A 32 -7.98 -9.27 12.88
CA ASN A 32 -7.75 -9.67 11.49
C ASN A 32 -6.75 -8.73 10.81
N THR A 33 -5.85 -9.30 10.02
CA THR A 33 -4.86 -8.60 9.21
C THR A 33 -5.42 -7.44 8.39
N PHE A 34 -6.63 -7.61 7.85
CA PHE A 34 -7.31 -6.57 7.06
C PHE A 34 -7.49 -5.26 7.84
N ARG A 35 -7.72 -5.35 9.16
CA ARG A 35 -7.86 -4.18 10.03
C ARG A 35 -6.56 -3.39 10.14
N PHE A 36 -5.41 -4.05 10.16
CA PHE A 36 -4.11 -3.36 10.13
C PHE A 36 -3.89 -2.63 8.81
N TYR A 37 -4.30 -3.24 7.69
CA TYR A 37 -4.26 -2.56 6.40
C TYR A 37 -5.19 -1.34 6.34
N GLU A 38 -6.39 -1.38 6.93
CA GLU A 38 -7.27 -0.19 7.02
C GLU A 38 -6.60 0.98 7.76
N VAL A 39 -5.85 0.68 8.83
CA VAL A 39 -5.05 1.68 9.58
C VAL A 39 -3.88 2.19 8.74
N TRP A 40 -3.17 1.30 8.05
CA TRP A 40 -2.03 1.65 7.18
C TRP A 40 -2.42 2.37 5.89
N MET A 41 -3.67 2.22 5.44
CA MET A 41 -4.26 2.93 4.30
C MET A 41 -4.94 4.24 4.72
N GLU A 42 -4.92 4.59 6.01
CA GLU A 42 -5.59 5.78 6.55
C GLU A 42 -7.08 5.89 6.17
N THR A 43 -7.75 4.75 5.91
CA THR A 43 -9.13 4.77 5.37
C THR A 43 -10.17 5.24 6.39
N ARG A 44 -9.86 5.11 7.69
CA ARG A 44 -10.73 5.55 8.81
C ARG A 44 -10.05 6.44 9.84
N ASN A 45 -8.73 6.42 9.93
CA ASN A 45 -7.93 7.13 10.94
C ASN A 45 -6.98 8.11 10.25
N VAL A 46 -7.57 9.10 9.57
CA VAL A 46 -6.84 10.13 8.82
C VAL A 46 -6.09 11.00 9.83
N GLY A 47 -4.75 11.05 9.73
CA GLY A 47 -3.91 11.87 10.60
C GLY A 47 -3.26 11.13 11.77
N SER A 48 -3.74 9.93 12.16
CA SER A 48 -3.09 9.12 13.21
C SER A 48 -1.66 8.71 12.82
N ARG A 49 -1.33 8.70 11.52
CA ARG A 49 0.04 8.51 11.02
C ARG A 49 0.96 9.66 11.46
N LEU A 50 0.51 10.91 11.33
CA LEU A 50 1.34 12.07 11.64
C LEU A 50 1.61 12.14 13.15
N ASP A 51 0.57 11.94 13.94
CA ASP A 51 0.65 11.93 15.40
C ASP A 51 1.53 10.78 15.92
N ALA A 52 1.41 9.59 15.31
CA ALA A 52 2.31 8.48 15.58
C ALA A 52 3.76 8.82 15.22
N TYR A 53 3.98 9.51 14.09
CA TYR A 53 5.32 9.85 13.61
C TYR A 53 5.99 10.88 14.52
N GLU A 54 5.24 11.86 15.03
CA GLU A 54 5.74 12.83 16.00
C GLU A 54 6.16 12.14 17.31
N GLU A 55 5.33 11.24 17.85
CA GLU A 55 5.70 10.42 19.02
C GLU A 55 6.93 9.55 18.73
N PHE A 56 6.95 8.89 17.57
CA PHE A 56 8.01 7.95 17.21
C PHE A 56 9.35 8.66 16.96
N LYS A 57 9.33 9.87 16.41
CA LYS A 57 10.52 10.70 16.22
C LYS A 57 11.15 11.11 17.56
N VAL A 58 10.33 11.37 18.58
CA VAL A 58 10.80 11.66 19.94
C VAL A 58 11.37 10.40 20.60
N GLU A 59 10.72 9.26 20.42
CA GLU A 59 11.09 8.00 21.07
C GLU A 59 12.32 7.33 20.42
N ALA A 60 12.40 7.35 19.08
CA ALA A 60 13.43 6.67 18.30
C ALA A 60 13.91 7.54 17.12
N PRO A 61 14.65 8.63 17.38
CA PRO A 61 15.10 9.57 16.35
C PRO A 61 16.02 8.91 15.30
N HIS A 62 16.75 7.86 15.69
CA HIS A 62 17.66 7.11 14.82
C HIS A 62 16.91 6.20 13.84
N LEU A 63 15.74 5.68 14.20
CA LEU A 63 14.91 4.89 13.30
C LEU A 63 14.13 5.81 12.36
N ALA A 64 13.60 6.93 12.86
CA ALA A 64 12.78 7.87 12.11
C ALA A 64 13.43 8.43 10.83
N VAL A 65 14.77 8.47 10.75
CA VAL A 65 15.52 8.93 9.57
C VAL A 65 15.33 8.01 8.34
N ASP A 66 15.18 6.70 8.57
CA ASP A 66 15.05 5.68 7.52
C ASP A 66 13.59 5.28 7.23
N ILE A 67 12.63 5.93 7.91
CA ILE A 67 11.22 5.59 7.78
C ILE A 67 10.63 6.32 6.59
N ASP A 68 10.18 5.54 5.60
CA ASP A 68 9.31 6.04 4.55
C ASP A 68 7.90 6.30 5.12
N PRO A 69 7.47 7.58 5.22
CA PRO A 69 6.17 7.93 5.79
C PRO A 69 5.04 7.78 4.78
N GLN A 70 5.27 7.21 3.58
CA GLN A 70 4.21 7.09 2.60
C GLN A 70 3.18 6.03 3.02
N PRO A 71 1.87 6.33 2.83
CA PRO A 71 0.82 5.35 3.03
C PRO A 71 1.02 4.18 2.08
N HIS A 72 0.72 2.96 2.55
CA HIS A 72 0.86 1.77 1.71
C HIS A 72 -0.09 1.88 0.52
N THR A 73 0.45 2.19 -0.66
CA THR A 73 -0.33 2.25 -1.88
C THR A 73 -0.40 0.83 -2.46
N PRO A 74 -1.58 0.17 -2.49
CA PRO A 74 -1.70 -1.11 -3.17
C PRO A 74 -1.34 -0.90 -4.65
N ARG A 75 -0.22 -1.48 -5.09
CA ARG A 75 0.24 -1.41 -6.49
C ARG A 75 -0.67 -2.25 -7.37
N ARG A 76 -1.85 -1.74 -7.71
CA ARG A 76 -2.75 -2.36 -8.68
C ARG A 76 -2.25 -2.03 -10.09
N ARG A 77 -1.15 -2.66 -10.52
CA ARG A 77 -0.70 -2.59 -11.91
C ARG A 77 -1.53 -3.56 -12.74
N VAL A 78 -2.70 -3.11 -13.21
CA VAL A 78 -3.39 -3.79 -14.31
C VAL A 78 -2.53 -3.56 -15.55
N VAL A 79 -1.68 -4.53 -15.90
CA VAL A 79 -1.05 -4.56 -17.22
C VAL A 79 -2.19 -4.85 -18.20
N GLN A 80 -2.71 -3.80 -18.84
CA GLN A 80 -3.56 -4.01 -20.01
C GLN A 80 -2.68 -4.68 -21.06
N LYS A 81 -3.00 -5.93 -21.40
CA LYS A 81 -2.39 -6.60 -22.54
C LYS A 81 -2.64 -5.70 -23.75
N ARG A 82 -1.56 -5.23 -24.40
CA ARG A 82 -1.68 -4.56 -25.69
C ARG A 82 -2.40 -5.54 -26.62
N ASP A 83 -3.53 -5.09 -27.15
CA ASP A 83 -4.25 -5.77 -28.21
C ASP A 83 -3.33 -5.78 -29.44
N MET A 84 -2.70 -6.93 -29.69
CA MET A 84 -1.95 -7.18 -30.92
C MET A 84 -2.97 -7.56 -31.99
N ASN A 85 -3.68 -6.56 -32.52
CA ASN A 85 -4.37 -6.69 -33.79
C ASN A 85 -3.55 -5.92 -34.82
N ASP A 86 -2.42 -6.53 -35.21
CA ASP A 86 -1.61 -6.12 -36.36
C ASP A 86 -2.40 -6.48 -37.62
N ASN A 87 -3.30 -5.56 -38.00
CA ASN A 87 -4.02 -5.61 -39.26
C ASN A 87 -3.27 -4.69 -40.22
N HIS A 88 -2.32 -5.23 -40.97
CA HIS A 88 -1.85 -4.61 -42.21
C HIS A 88 -1.51 -5.70 -43.25
N GLU A 89 -2.60 -6.17 -43.86
CA GLU A 89 -2.80 -6.15 -45.31
C GLU A 89 -1.62 -6.57 -46.21
N THR A 90 -1.74 -7.80 -46.70
CA THR A 90 -1.07 -8.40 -47.86
C THR A 90 -1.02 -7.44 -49.07
N PRO A 91 0.15 -7.12 -49.66
CA PRO A 91 0.19 -6.38 -50.92
C PRO A 91 0.01 -7.36 -52.08
N GLY A 92 -1.24 -7.66 -52.39
CA GLY A 92 -1.64 -8.42 -53.57
C GLY A 92 -2.52 -7.57 -54.49
N GLN A 93 -1.94 -7.20 -55.65
CA GLN A 93 -2.63 -7.23 -56.94
C GLN A 93 -3.46 -6.02 -57.40
N LEU A 94 -2.83 -5.10 -58.15
CA LEU A 94 -3.40 -4.30 -59.25
C LEU A 94 -2.22 -3.92 -60.18
N GLY A 95 -2.16 -4.16 -61.49
CA GLY A 95 -3.01 -4.81 -62.48
C GLY A 95 -2.27 -4.76 -63.83
N PHE A 96 -2.31 -5.84 -64.61
CA PHE A 96 -1.95 -5.81 -66.04
C PHE A 96 -3.17 -5.36 -66.84
N PRO A 97 -3.00 -4.48 -67.83
CA PRO A 97 -3.81 -4.54 -69.02
C PRO A 97 -2.97 -4.77 -70.29
N PHE A 98 -3.65 -5.39 -71.25
CA PHE A 98 -3.27 -5.87 -72.57
C PHE A 98 -2.52 -4.87 -73.46
#